data_AF-A0A371EV75-F1
#
_entry.id   AF-A0A371EV75-F1
#
_cell.length_a   1.000
_cell.length_b   1.000
_cell.length_c   1.000
_cell.angle_alpha   90.00
_cell.angle_beta   90.00
_cell.angle_gamma   90.00
#
_symmetry.space_group_name_H-M   'P 1'
#
loop_
_entity.id
_entity.type
_entity.pdbx_description
1 polymer ?
#
loop_
_entity_poly.entity_id
_entity_poly.type
_entity_poly.pdbx_seq_one_letter_code
_entity_poly.pdbx_strand_id
1 'polypeptide(L)'
;MTRSSTEPLYDLDLEIEITLHRLRKARKIVVNNSREDPHKHLKEFHVVCSTMRPQGILEDYIKMKAFPFSLDGAAKDWLYLQPVLFNTWGDMKRMFMEKFFPTFRIATI
;
A
#
# COMPACT_ATOMS: atom_id res chain seq x y z
N MET A 1 -28.57 24.45 3.27
CA MET A 1 -27.29 23.88 2.81
C MET A 1 -26.67 23.04 3.91
N THR A 2 -26.94 21.73 3.94
CA THR A 2 -26.17 20.79 4.76
C THR A 2 -24.82 20.59 4.07
N ARG A 3 -23.78 21.20 4.64
CA ARG A 3 -22.40 21.11 4.17
C ARG A 3 -22.02 19.63 4.16
N SER A 4 -21.68 19.11 2.99
CA SER A 4 -21.47 17.68 2.74
C SER A 4 -20.38 17.14 3.64
N SER A 5 -20.72 16.18 4.50
CA SER A 5 -19.80 15.48 5.42
C SER A 5 -18.73 14.63 4.70
N THR A 6 -18.74 14.62 3.36
CA THR A 6 -17.83 13.84 2.53
C THR A 6 -16.57 14.60 2.09
N GLU A 7 -16.56 15.93 2.12
CA GLU A 7 -15.46 16.73 1.55
C GLU A 7 -14.05 16.45 2.12
N PRO A 8 -13.85 16.20 3.43
CA PRO A 8 -12.52 15.93 3.97
C PRO A 8 -11.93 14.60 3.47
N LEU A 9 -12.79 13.63 3.12
CA LEU A 9 -12.38 12.31 2.66
C LEU A 9 -11.91 12.35 1.20
N TYR A 10 -12.61 13.14 0.36
CA TYR A 10 -12.25 13.36 -1.04
C TYR A 10 -10.96 14.17 -1.20
N ASP A 11 -10.75 15.18 -0.35
CA ASP A 11 -9.52 15.98 -0.34
C ASP A 11 -8.29 15.13 0.03
N LEU A 12 -8.46 14.22 1.00
CA LEU A 12 -7.44 13.25 1.38
C LEU A 12 -7.19 12.19 0.30
N ASP A 13 -8.24 11.68 -0.34
CA ASP A 13 -8.10 10.75 -1.46
C ASP A 13 -7.36 11.41 -2.64
N LEU A 14 -7.62 12.70 -2.91
CA LEU A 14 -6.93 13.50 -3.93
C LEU A 14 -5.46 13.75 -3.59
N GLU A 15 -5.14 14.07 -2.33
CA GLU A 15 -3.76 14.27 -1.87
C GLU A 15 -2.96 12.96 -1.95
N ILE A 16 -3.58 11.83 -1.59
CA ILE A 16 -3.00 10.49 -1.75
C ILE A 16 -2.74 10.20 -3.23
N GLU A 17 -3.70 10.47 -4.12
CA GLU A 17 -3.57 10.21 -5.56
C GLU A 17 -2.47 11.06 -6.22
N ILE A 18 -2.42 12.36 -5.92
CA ILE A 18 -1.36 13.28 -6.40
C ILE A 18 0.01 12.79 -5.94
N THR A 19 0.12 12.37 -4.68
CA THR A 19 1.40 11.97 -4.11
C THR A 19 1.85 10.61 -4.65
N LEU A 20 0.92 9.68 -4.86
CA LEU A 20 1.17 8.42 -5.57
C LEU A 20 1.60 8.63 -7.02
N HIS A 21 0.99 9.58 -7.72
CA HIS A 21 1.42 9.97 -9.07
C HIS A 21 2.87 10.50 -9.06
N ARG A 22 3.21 11.36 -8.09
CA ARG A 22 4.58 11.86 -7.90
C ARG A 22 5.56 10.72 -7.60
N LEU A 23 5.16 9.72 -6.81
CA LEU A 23 6.00 8.57 -6.49
C LEU A 23 6.26 7.65 -7.67
N ARG A 24 5.25 7.35 -8.47
CA ARG A 24 5.41 6.61 -9.73
C ARG A 24 6.44 7.27 -10.64
N LYS A 25 6.44 8.61 -10.68
CA LYS A 25 7.41 9.39 -11.45
C LYS A 25 8.81 9.40 -10.82
N ALA A 26 8.89 9.37 -9.49
CA ALA A 26 10.16 9.52 -8.77
C ALA A 26 10.92 8.20 -8.53
N ARG A 27 10.24 7.06 -8.37
CA ARG A 27 10.88 5.78 -8.03
C ARG A 27 10.15 4.58 -8.65
N LYS A 28 10.91 3.72 -9.31
CA LYS A 28 10.44 2.42 -9.84
C LYS A 28 10.44 1.38 -8.70
N ILE A 29 9.55 1.54 -7.71
CA ILE A 29 9.35 0.59 -6.59
C ILE A 29 8.18 -0.35 -6.95
N VAL A 30 8.19 -0.87 -8.17
CA VAL A 30 7.07 -1.63 -8.73
C VAL A 30 7.45 -3.09 -8.75
N VAL A 31 6.89 -3.87 -7.82
CA VAL A 31 7.09 -5.32 -7.80
C VAL A 31 6.30 -5.93 -8.96
N ASN A 32 7.01 -6.45 -9.96
CA ASN A 32 6.38 -7.08 -11.14
C ASN A 32 6.24 -8.61 -11.04
N ASN A 33 7.07 -9.27 -10.21
CA ASN A 33 7.09 -10.72 -9.98
C ASN A 33 8.16 -11.11 -8.94
N SER A 34 8.14 -12.37 -8.52
CA SER A 34 8.90 -13.10 -7.47
C SER A 34 10.43 -12.93 -7.36
N ARG A 35 11.05 -11.99 -8.09
CA ARG A 35 12.51 -11.77 -8.10
C ARG A 35 12.98 -10.60 -7.23
N GLU A 36 12.09 -9.69 -6.86
CA GLU A 36 12.41 -8.64 -5.89
C GLU A 36 12.19 -9.12 -4.46
N ASP A 37 13.14 -8.79 -3.57
CA ASP A 37 13.05 -9.10 -2.14
C ASP A 37 11.85 -8.35 -1.53
N PRO A 38 10.82 -9.05 -1.04
CA PRO A 38 9.64 -8.42 -0.47
C PRO A 38 9.95 -7.56 0.76
N HIS A 39 10.99 -7.90 1.54
CA HIS A 39 11.39 -7.11 2.69
C HIS A 39 12.03 -5.79 2.27
N LYS A 40 12.84 -5.82 1.20
CA LYS A 40 13.39 -4.61 0.60
C LYS A 40 12.29 -3.70 0.08
N HIS A 41 11.33 -4.25 -0.66
CA HIS A 41 10.14 -3.53 -1.14
C HIS A 41 9.37 -2.87 0.00
N LEU A 42 9.00 -3.63 1.03
CA LEU A 42 8.23 -3.11 2.17
C LEU A 42 9.00 -2.03 2.94
N LYS A 43 10.33 -2.13 3.03
CA LYS A 43 11.17 -1.12 3.68
C LYS A 43 11.22 0.17 2.87
N GLU A 44 11.43 0.08 1.56
CA GLU A 44 11.44 1.24 0.67
C GLU A 44 10.07 1.92 0.60
N PHE A 45 9.00 1.12 0.53
CA PHE A 45 7.61 1.57 0.61
C PHE A 45 7.31 2.28 1.93
N HIS A 46 7.75 1.75 3.07
CA HIS A 46 7.56 2.41 4.36
C HIS A 46 8.23 3.79 4.40
N VAL A 47 9.50 3.89 3.98
CA VAL A 47 10.22 5.18 3.92
C VAL A 47 9.45 6.17 3.06
N VAL A 48 8.96 5.73 1.91
CA VAL A 48 8.12 6.54 1.03
C VAL A 48 6.87 7.05 1.76
N CYS A 49 6.06 6.17 2.34
CA CYS A 49 4.83 6.58 3.05
C CYS A 49 5.12 7.52 4.22
N SER A 50 6.20 7.30 4.98
CA SER A 50 6.57 8.16 6.11
C SER A 50 6.95 9.58 5.67
N THR A 51 7.51 9.75 4.46
CA THR A 51 7.82 11.08 3.90
C THR A 51 6.59 11.83 3.40
N MET A 52 5.45 11.14 3.21
CA MET A 52 4.23 11.71 2.63
C MET A 52 3.22 12.14 3.68
N ARG A 53 3.52 12.03 4.98
CA ARG A 53 2.54 12.08 6.06
C ARG A 53 1.85 13.47 6.14
N PRO A 54 0.59 13.60 5.70
CA PRO A 54 -0.19 14.81 5.93
C PRO A 54 -0.51 14.88 7.43
N GLN A 55 -0.57 16.09 7.96
CA GLN A 55 -0.82 16.30 9.39
C GLN A 55 -2.24 15.83 9.74
N GLY A 56 -2.37 14.97 10.75
CA GLY A 56 -3.68 14.45 11.20
C GLY A 56 -4.12 13.12 10.56
N ILE A 57 -3.34 12.54 9.63
CA ILE A 57 -3.67 11.25 9.00
C ILE A 57 -2.84 10.12 9.61
N LEU A 58 -3.49 8.97 9.84
CA LEU A 58 -2.84 7.78 10.35
C LEU A 58 -1.95 7.16 9.27
N GLU A 59 -0.70 6.86 9.61
CA GLU A 59 0.27 6.32 8.66
C GLU A 59 -0.17 4.99 8.02
N ASP A 60 -0.84 4.13 8.79
CA ASP A 60 -1.37 2.87 8.30
C ASP A 60 -2.48 3.06 7.26
N TYR A 61 -3.28 4.13 7.39
CA TYR A 61 -4.29 4.47 6.39
C TYR A 61 -3.63 4.86 5.05
N ILE A 62 -2.56 5.67 5.11
CA ILE A 62 -1.77 6.04 3.93
C ILE A 62 -1.17 4.80 3.29
N LYS A 63 -0.56 3.91 4.08
CA LYS A 63 0.02 2.65 3.58
C LYS A 63 -1.02 1.76 2.91
N MET A 64 -2.18 1.57 3.52
CA MET A 64 -3.26 0.76 2.94
C MET A 64 -3.75 1.30 1.60
N LYS A 65 -3.93 2.62 1.49
CA LYS A 65 -4.34 3.27 0.24
C LYS A 65 -3.22 3.26 -0.81
N ALA A 66 -1.96 3.40 -0.40
CA ALA A 66 -0.81 3.51 -1.29
C ALA A 66 -0.29 2.15 -1.80
N PHE A 67 -0.44 1.09 -1.02
CA PHE A 67 0.18 -0.21 -1.31
C PHE A 67 -0.24 -0.82 -2.65
N PRO A 68 -1.52 -0.81 -3.08
CA PRO A 68 -1.92 -1.29 -4.40
C PRO A 68 -1.18 -0.63 -5.56
N PHE A 69 -0.76 0.63 -5.37
CA PHE A 69 -0.05 1.40 -6.38
C PHE A 69 1.45 1.11 -6.44
N SER A 70 1.99 0.43 -5.44
CA SER A 70 3.37 -0.09 -5.40
C SER A 70 3.52 -1.46 -6.06
N LEU A 71 2.41 -2.09 -6.44
CA LEU A 71 2.37 -3.42 -7.03
C LEU A 71 2.13 -3.33 -8.55
N ASP A 72 2.51 -4.38 -9.27
CA ASP A 72 2.15 -4.59 -10.67
C ASP A 72 1.50 -5.95 -10.90
N GLY A 73 0.90 -6.10 -12.10
CA GLY A 73 0.38 -7.36 -12.61
C GLY A 73 -0.46 -8.14 -11.60
N ALA A 74 -0.15 -9.44 -11.46
CA ALA A 74 -0.94 -10.37 -10.64
C ALA A 74 -1.02 -9.99 -9.15
N ALA A 75 -0.01 -9.31 -8.60
CA ALA A 75 0.00 -8.85 -7.21
C ALA A 75 -1.00 -7.73 -6.98
N LYS A 76 -1.02 -6.78 -7.91
CA LYS A 76 -1.97 -5.66 -7.92
C LYS A 76 -3.40 -6.16 -8.12
N ASP A 77 -3.62 -7.00 -9.14
CA ASP A 77 -4.94 -7.54 -9.46
C ASP A 77 -5.52 -8.36 -8.30
N TRP A 78 -4.72 -9.22 -7.67
CA TRP A 78 -5.14 -9.95 -6.48
C TRP A 78 -5.58 -9.04 -5.34
N LEU A 79 -4.82 -7.97 -5.07
CA LEU A 79 -5.13 -7.05 -3.98
C LEU A 79 -6.44 -6.30 -4.23
N TYR A 80 -6.72 -5.90 -5.48
CA TYR A 80 -8.00 -5.26 -5.86
C TYR A 80 -9.21 -6.18 -5.76
N LEU A 81 -9.01 -7.51 -5.82
CA LEU A 81 -10.08 -8.50 -5.66
C LEU A 81 -10.40 -8.84 -4.20
N GLN A 82 -9.63 -8.31 -3.23
CA GLN A 82 -9.78 -8.64 -1.80
C GLN A 82 -10.05 -7.41 -0.89
N PRO A 83 -10.80 -6.37 -1.30
CA PRO A 83 -10.88 -5.11 -0.55
C PRO A 83 -11.51 -5.25 0.84
N VAL A 84 -12.35 -6.28 1.04
CA VAL A 84 -13.07 -6.52 2.32
C VAL A 84 -12.19 -7.23 3.36
N LEU A 85 -11.06 -7.82 2.96
CA LEU A 85 -10.26 -8.66 3.86
C LEU A 85 -9.21 -7.88 4.66
N PHE A 86 -8.99 -6.60 4.35
CA PHE A 86 -7.91 -5.82 4.94
C PHE A 86 -8.45 -4.72 5.83
N ASN A 87 -8.63 -5.01 7.12
CA ASN A 87 -9.04 -4.02 8.12
C ASN A 87 -7.86 -3.22 8.69
N THR A 88 -6.63 -3.73 8.53
CA THR A 88 -5.40 -3.10 9.00
C THR A 88 -4.26 -3.26 8.00
N TRP A 89 -3.26 -2.37 8.07
CA TRP A 89 -2.01 -2.52 7.32
C TRP A 89 -1.29 -3.84 7.64
N GLY A 90 -1.37 -4.29 8.90
CA GLY A 90 -0.80 -5.56 9.36
C GLY A 90 -1.38 -6.76 8.61
N ASP A 91 -2.70 -6.81 8.45
CA ASP A 91 -3.39 -7.90 7.76
C ASP A 91 -3.06 -7.90 6.26
N MET A 92 -3.08 -6.73 5.62
CA MET A 92 -2.72 -6.58 4.20
C MET A 92 -1.31 -7.07 3.90
N LYS A 93 -0.34 -6.64 4.71
CA LYS A 93 1.07 -7.06 4.60
C LYS A 93 1.21 -8.57 4.84
N ARG A 94 0.58 -9.12 5.88
CA ARG A 94 0.65 -10.57 6.19
C ARG A 94 0.12 -11.40 5.02
N MET A 95 -1.07 -11.09 4.53
CA MET A 95 -1.70 -11.85 3.44
C MET A 95 -0.93 -11.72 2.12
N PHE A 96 -0.40 -10.54 1.81
CA PHE A 96 0.47 -10.35 0.64
C PHE A 96 1.72 -11.23 0.73
N MET A 97 2.40 -11.23 1.88
CA MET A 97 3.58 -12.07 2.11
C MET A 97 3.26 -13.55 1.98
N GLU A 98 2.15 -14.02 2.58
CA GLU A 98 1.73 -15.41 2.46
C GLU A 98 1.38 -15.83 1.04
N LYS A 99 0.76 -14.95 0.25
CA LYS A 99 0.31 -15.25 -1.11
C LYS A 99 1.45 -15.29 -2.12
N PHE A 100 2.36 -14.31 -2.07
CA PHE A 100 3.40 -14.13 -3.10
C PHE A 100 4.78 -14.61 -2.64
N PHE A 101 4.98 -14.83 -1.33
CA PHE A 101 6.26 -15.23 -0.75
C PHE A 101 6.09 -16.37 0.28
N PRO A 102 5.57 -17.54 -0.13
CA PRO A 102 5.22 -18.63 0.79
C PRO A 102 6.41 -19.28 1.51
N THR A 103 7.65 -19.11 1.02
CA THR A 103 8.87 -19.67 1.64
C THR A 103 9.12 -19.15 3.06
N PHE A 104 8.54 -17.99 3.42
CA PHE A 104 8.57 -17.45 4.79
C PHE A 104 7.67 -18.21 5.78
N ARG A 105 6.99 -19.28 5.35
CA ARG A 105 6.24 -20.20 6.23
C ARG A 105 7.13 -21.28 6.88
N ILE A 106 8.37 -21.49 6.44
CA ILE A 106 9.19 -22.66 6.82
C ILE A 106 10.29 -22.32 7.86
N ALA A 107 10.01 -21.39 8.78
CA ALA A 107 10.88 -21.13 9.93
C ALA A 107 10.13 -21.33 11.24
N THR A 108 9.54 -22.51 11.40
CA THR A 108 9.16 -23.05 12.70
C THR A 108 9.70 -24.47 12.76
N ILE A 109 10.92 -24.63 13.27
CA ILE A 109 11.45 -25.88 13.82
C ILE A 109 11.52 -25.68 15.32
#